data_AF-A0AAJ0B785-F1
#
_entry.id   AF-A0AAJ0B785-F1
#
_cell.length_a   1.000
_cell.length_b   1.000
_cell.length_c   1.000
_cell.angle_alpha   90.00
_cell.angle_beta   90.00
_cell.angle_gamma   90.00
#
_symmetry.space_group_name_H-M   'P 1'
#
loop_
_entity.id
_entity.type
_entity.pdbx_description
1 polymer ?
#
loop_
_entity_poly.entity_id
_entity_poly.type
_entity_poly.pdbx_seq_one_letter_code
_entity_poly.pdbx_strand_id
1 'polypeptide(L)' 'MPELRPNPKQRDIPNDAAQESANQAPEEISNQARGHKANLSNPNTSDKSKENSKQVLEELGGEDAFFSKDSK' A
#
# COMPACT_ATOMS: atom_id res chain seq x y z
N MET A 1 16.40 -4.36 47.24
CA MET A 1 16.76 -3.47 46.12
C MET A 1 16.03 -3.99 44.88
N PRO A 2 15.06 -3.27 44.31
CA PRO A 2 14.39 -3.73 43.09
C PRO A 2 15.31 -3.49 41.88
N GLU A 3 15.65 -4.55 41.16
CA GLU A 3 16.48 -4.49 39.95
C GLU A 3 15.77 -3.72 38.83
N LEU A 4 16.50 -2.79 38.21
CA LEU A 4 16.07 -2.04 37.04
C LEU A 4 15.84 -3.02 35.88
N ARG A 5 14.61 -3.13 35.38
CA ARG A 5 14.31 -3.96 34.21
C ARG A 5 15.07 -3.41 32.99
N PRO A 6 15.72 -4.28 32.18
CA PRO A 6 16.49 -3.83 31.02
C PRO A 6 15.57 -3.18 29.98
N ASN A 7 16.04 -2.05 29.43
CA ASN A 7 15.38 -1.32 28.35
C ASN A 7 15.27 -2.24 27.12
N PRO A 8 14.06 -2.50 26.57
CA PRO A 8 13.91 -3.35 25.40
C PRO A 8 14.65 -2.69 24.23
N LYS A 9 15.63 -3.40 23.66
CA LYS A 9 16.29 -3.02 22.41
C LYS A 9 15.20 -2.77 21.38
N GLN A 10 15.29 -1.63 20.69
CA GLN A 10 14.39 -1.25 19.61
C GLN A 10 14.15 -2.48 18.73
N ARG A 11 12.88 -2.87 18.62
CA ARG A 11 12.46 -3.96 17.74
C ARG A 11 12.82 -3.50 16.33
N ASP A 12 13.93 -3.98 15.80
CA ASP A 12 14.29 -3.78 14.40
C ASP A 12 13.09 -4.27 13.60
N ILE A 13 12.36 -3.33 13.02
CA ILE A 13 11.22 -3.63 12.18
C ILE A 13 11.88 -4.12 10.90
N PRO A 14 11.85 -5.43 10.57
CA PRO A 14 12.39 -5.87 9.30
C PRO A 14 11.63 -5.12 8.21
N ASN A 15 12.38 -4.43 7.35
CA ASN A 15 11.85 -3.65 6.23
C ASN A 15 11.33 -4.56 5.10
N ASP A 16 11.18 -5.87 5.38
CA ASP A 16 10.63 -6.94 4.54
C ASP A 16 9.12 -6.80 4.24
N ALA A 17 8.48 -5.69 4.61
CA ALA A 17 7.12 -5.36 4.15
C ALA A 17 7.10 -4.68 2.78
N ALA A 18 8.25 -4.59 2.10
CA ALA A 18 8.33 -4.14 0.72
C ALA A 18 9.09 -5.18 -0.09
N GLN A 19 8.46 -5.66 -1.17
CA GLN A 19 9.00 -6.56 -2.20
C GLN A 19 8.82 -8.06 -1.98
N GLU A 20 7.56 -8.52 -1.91
CA GLU A 20 7.25 -9.83 -2.48
C GLU A 20 6.83 -9.65 -3.95
N SER A 21 7.76 -10.05 -4.83
CA SER A 21 7.61 -10.54 -6.20
C SER A 21 6.75 -9.77 -7.22
N ALA A 22 7.41 -9.41 -8.31
CA ALA A 22 6.90 -8.89 -9.58
C ALA A 22 5.99 -9.88 -10.36
N ASN A 23 4.98 -10.44 -9.68
CA ASN A 23 3.85 -11.17 -10.24
C ASN A 23 2.60 -10.82 -9.42
N GLN A 24 2.28 -9.53 -9.33
CA GLN A 24 1.10 -9.07 -8.61
C GLN A 24 -0.13 -9.71 -9.26
N ALA A 25 -0.81 -10.57 -8.49
CA ALA A 25 -2.05 -11.17 -8.94
C ALA A 25 -3.03 -10.05 -9.35
N PRO A 26 -3.92 -10.26 -10.34
CA PRO A 26 -4.91 -9.25 -10.73
C PRO A 26 -5.78 -8.79 -9.55
N GLU A 27 -5.93 -9.66 -8.55
CA GLU A 27 -6.55 -9.36 -7.25
C GLU A 27 -5.83 -8.23 -6.49
N GLU A 28 -4.50 -8.28 -6.41
CA GLU A 28 -3.69 -7.29 -5.70
C GLU A 28 -3.72 -5.94 -6.39
N ILE A 29 -3.61 -5.94 -7.73
CA ILE A 29 -3.70 -4.72 -8.54
C ILE A 29 -5.05 -4.03 -8.27
N SER A 30 -6.16 -4.78 -8.27
CA SER A 30 -7.48 -4.23 -7.95
C SER A 30 -7.54 -3.68 -6.51
N ASN A 31 -6.98 -4.40 -5.53
CA ASN A 31 -6.98 -3.96 -4.14
C ASN A 31 -6.15 -2.68 -3.93
N GLN A 32 -4.97 -2.59 -4.55
CA GLN A 32 -4.12 -1.39 -4.50
C GLN A 32 -4.82 -0.20 -5.15
N ALA A 33 -5.42 -0.39 -6.33
CA ALA A 33 -6.16 0.67 -7.00
C ALA A 33 -7.34 1.18 -6.15
N ARG A 34 -8.09 0.29 -5.47
CA ARG A 34 -9.13 0.70 -4.51
C ARG A 34 -8.56 1.54 -3.37
N GLY A 35 -7.44 1.12 -2.79
CA GLY A 35 -6.77 1.83 -1.70
C GLY A 35 -6.29 3.21 -2.10
N HIS A 36 -5.59 3.33 -3.22
CA HIS A 36 -5.14 4.62 -3.75
C HIS A 36 -6.31 5.55 -4.07
N LYS A 37 -7.41 5.03 -4.63
CA LYS A 37 -8.62 5.82 -4.89
C LYS A 37 -9.25 6.35 -3.60
N ALA A 38 -9.32 5.53 -2.55
CA ALA A 38 -9.78 5.98 -1.23
C ALA A 38 -8.87 7.07 -0.65
N ASN A 39 -7.55 6.95 -0.86
CA ASN A 39 -6.58 7.96 -0.42
C ASN A 39 -6.79 9.31 -1.13
N LEU A 40 -7.19 9.31 -2.41
CA LEU A 40 -7.52 10.53 -3.15
C LEU A 40 -8.75 11.24 -2.58
N SER A 41 -9.77 10.47 -2.19
CA SER A 41 -11.02 11.00 -1.64
C SER A 41 -10.90 11.42 -0.17
N ASN A 42 -9.85 11.00 0.54
CA ASN A 42 -9.64 11.37 1.94
C ASN A 42 -9.23 12.84 2.06
N PRO A 43 -10.05 13.70 2.71
CA PRO A 43 -9.70 15.11 2.92
C PRO A 43 -8.48 15.31 3.82
N ASN A 44 -8.16 14.32 4.67
CA ASN A 44 -7.01 14.37 5.58
C ASN A 44 -5.69 13.93 4.93
N THR A 45 -5.71 13.48 3.68
CA THR A 45 -4.51 13.08 2.96
C THR A 45 -3.81 14.31 2.37
N SER A 46 -2.48 14.36 2.51
CA SER A 46 -1.65 15.43 1.95
C SER A 46 -1.64 15.42 0.42
N ASP A 47 -1.42 16.59 -0.19
CA ASP A 47 -1.42 16.74 -1.66
C ASP A 47 -0.37 15.86 -2.33
N LYS A 48 0.83 15.77 -1.75
CA LYS A 48 1.91 14.89 -2.24
C LYS A 48 1.50 13.41 -2.24
N SER A 49 0.78 12.98 -1.20
CA SER A 49 0.31 11.59 -1.13
C SER A 49 -0.80 11.30 -2.14
N LYS A 50 -1.66 12.30 -2.40
CA LYS A 50 -2.67 12.23 -3.46
C LYS A 50 -2.01 12.16 -4.84
N GLU A 51 -1.03 13.00 -5.12
CA GLU A 51 -0.32 13.01 -6.40
C GLU A 51 0.35 11.65 -6.67
N ASN A 52 1.09 11.11 -5.71
CA ASN A 52 1.65 9.77 -5.81
C ASN A 52 0.56 8.70 -6.06
N SER A 53 -0.55 8.78 -5.33
CA SER A 53 -1.65 7.82 -5.50
C SER A 53 -2.30 7.90 -6.90
N LYS A 54 -2.34 9.09 -7.52
CA LYS A 54 -2.78 9.25 -8.92
C LYS A 54 -1.82 8.58 -9.89
N GLN A 55 -0.51 8.81 -9.72
CA GLN A 55 0.52 8.22 -10.58
C GLN A 55 0.50 6.69 -10.52
N VAL A 56 0.42 6.12 -9.31
CA VAL A 56 0.33 4.66 -9.13
C VAL A 56 -0.96 4.12 -9.75
N LEU A 57 -2.10 4.80 -9.59
CA LEU A 57 -3.35 4.40 -10.24
C LEU A 57 -3.23 4.35 -11.76
N GLU A 58 -2.53 5.31 -12.36
CA GLU A 58 -2.27 5.34 -13.81
C GLU A 58 -1.37 4.18 -14.24
N GLU A 59 -0.30 3.91 -13.48
CA GLU A 59 0.65 2.81 -13.75
C GLU A 59 0.00 1.42 -13.61
N LEU A 60 -0.92 1.25 -12.66
CA LEU A 60 -1.66 0.01 -12.46
C LEU A 60 -2.68 -0.29 -13.57
N GLY A 61 -2.90 0.63 -14.52
CA GLY A 61 -3.88 0.49 -15.61
C GLY A 61 -5.21 1.22 -15.37
N GLY A 62 -5.26 2.12 -14.39
CA GLY A 62 -6.41 2.98 -14.13
C GLY A 62 -7.69 2.19 -13.82
N GLU A 63 -8.77 2.55 -14.50
CA GLU A 63 -10.06 1.85 -14.43
C GLU A 63 -10.04 0.48 -15.13
N ASP A 64 -9.18 0.28 -16.12
CA ASP A 64 -9.05 -0.97 -16.90
C ASP A 64 -8.55 -2.16 -16.05
N ALA A 65 -7.69 -1.84 -15.07
CA ALA A 65 -7.15 -2.79 -14.09
C ALA A 65 -8.22 -3.52 -13.25
N PHE A 66 -9.42 -2.94 -13.14
CA PHE A 66 -10.57 -3.58 -12.47
C PHE A 66 -11.30 -4.57 -13.37
N PHE A 67 -11.36 -4.34 -14.68
CA PHE A 67 -12.24 -5.05 -15.60
C PHE A 67 -11.70 -6.42 -16.05
N SER A 68 -10.40 -6.70 -15.87
CA SER A 68 -9.84 -8.03 -16.18
C SER A 68 -10.41 -9.18 -15.33
N LYS A 69 -11.21 -8.87 -14.30
CA LYS A 69 -11.75 -9.87 -13.37
C LYS A 69 -13.14 -10.40 -13.74
N ASP A 70 -13.85 -9.75 -14.66
CA ASP A 70 -15.23 -10.14 -15.03
C ASP A 70 -15.29 -11.18 -16.17
N SER A 71 -14.14 -11.64 -16.68
CA SER A 71 -14.08 -12.74 -17.65
C SER A 71 -13.80 -14.07 -16.93
N LYS A 72 -14.81 -14.68 -16.33
CA LYS A 72 -14.77 -16.10 -15.90
C LYS A 72 -15.83 -16.92 -16.61
#